data_AF-A0A842MPJ0-F1
#
_entry.id   AF-A0A842MPJ0-F1
#
_cell.length_a   1.000
_cell.length_b   1.000
_cell.length_c   1.000
_cell.angle_alpha   90.00
_cell.angle_beta   90.00
_cell.angle_gamma   90.00
#
_symmetry.space_group_name_H-M   'P 1'
#
loop_
_entity.id
_entity.type
_entity.pdbx_description
1 polymer ?
#
loop_
_entity_poly.entity_id
_entity_poly.type
_entity_poly.pdbx_seq_one_letter_code
_entity_poly.pdbx_strand_id
1 'polypeptide(L)'
;KAEEVKKLLEQVECGLTLDVGHANTFEKPEKFVRLLRNYIINVHVHDNDGSKDSHLPIGKGNINFEGLIKEINHNILMLIIECHSLEDISESLNYLRNNT
;
A
#
# COMPACT_ATOMS: atom_id res chain seq x y z
N LYS A 1 6.06 -5.94 -12.36
CA LYS A 1 6.81 -6.11 -11.10
C LYS A 1 6.14 -7.09 -10.14
N ALA A 2 4.83 -7.00 -9.88
CA ALA A 2 4.05 -7.91 -9.06
C ALA A 2 4.25 -9.40 -9.41
N GLU A 3 4.29 -9.76 -10.71
CA GLU A 3 4.57 -11.14 -11.13
C GLU A 3 5.99 -11.61 -10.81
N GLU A 4 6.98 -10.72 -10.87
CA GLU A 4 8.36 -11.02 -10.46
C GLU A 4 8.41 -11.26 -8.94
N VAL A 5 7.74 -10.40 -8.17
CA VAL A 5 7.62 -10.55 -6.70
C VAL A 5 6.89 -11.85 -6.35
N LYS A 6 5.81 -12.21 -7.05
CA LYS A 6 5.09 -13.48 -6.85
C LYS A 6 6.01 -14.68 -7.00
N LYS A 7 6.81 -14.72 -8.07
CA LYS A 7 7.77 -15.81 -8.31
C LYS A 7 8.82 -15.92 -7.22
N LEU A 8 9.27 -14.80 -6.65
CA LEU A 8 10.20 -14.80 -5.53
C LEU A 8 9.53 -15.31 -4.24
N LEU A 9 8.30 -14.87 -3.97
CA LEU A 9 7.52 -15.35 -2.81
C LEU A 9 7.23 -16.85 -2.88
N GLU A 10 6.98 -17.41 -4.07
CA GLU A 10 6.78 -18.86 -4.25
C GLU A 10 8.04 -19.69 -3.94
N GLN A 11 9.21 -19.06 -3.82
CA GLN A 11 10.49 -19.71 -3.51
C GLN A 11 10.87 -19.62 -2.03
N VAL A 12 10.09 -18.90 -1.21
CA VAL A 12 10.39 -18.64 0.20
C VAL A 12 9.14 -18.84 1.07
N GLU A 13 9.33 -19.29 2.30
CA GLU A 13 8.22 -19.47 3.26
C GLU A 13 8.02 -18.20 4.10
N CYS A 14 7.79 -17.05 3.45
CA CYS A 14 7.54 -15.79 4.15
C CYS A 14 6.29 -15.06 3.66
N GLY A 15 5.78 -14.18 4.53
CA GLY A 15 4.75 -13.21 4.16
C GLY A 15 5.35 -11.95 3.54
N LEU A 16 4.49 -11.19 2.86
CA LEU A 16 4.80 -9.93 2.21
C LEU A 16 4.30 -8.75 3.06
N THR A 17 5.18 -7.80 3.34
CA THR A 17 4.76 -6.43 3.62
C THR A 17 4.58 -5.74 2.28
N LEU A 18 3.35 -5.42 1.91
CA LEU A 18 3.08 -4.67 0.69
C LEU A 18 3.20 -3.19 0.99
N ASP A 19 4.17 -2.55 0.33
CA ASP A 19 4.25 -1.09 0.30
C ASP A 19 3.53 -0.57 -0.94
N VAL A 20 2.41 0.12 -0.74
CA VAL A 20 1.57 0.62 -1.84
C VAL A 20 2.19 1.83 -2.52
N GLY A 21 2.99 2.62 -1.80
CA GLY A 21 3.65 3.78 -2.37
C GLY A 21 4.82 3.37 -3.26
N HIS A 22 5.66 2.45 -2.79
CA HIS A 22 6.67 1.82 -3.64
C HIS A 22 6.04 1.14 -4.86
N ALA A 23 4.96 0.37 -4.67
CA ALA A 23 4.25 -0.27 -5.77
C ALA A 23 3.87 0.75 -6.85
N ASN A 24 3.30 1.90 -6.47
CA ASN A 24 2.83 2.94 -7.39
C ASN A 24 3.95 3.55 -8.27
N THR A 25 5.20 3.51 -7.81
CA THR A 25 6.37 3.94 -8.62
C THR A 25 6.76 2.93 -9.70
N PHE A 26 6.28 1.70 -9.60
CA PHE A 26 6.55 0.62 -10.56
C PHE A 26 5.35 0.31 -11.45
N GLU A 27 4.17 0.12 -10.86
CA GLU A 27 2.90 -0.15 -11.54
C GLU A 27 1.71 0.04 -10.56
N LYS A 28 0.48 -0.12 -11.05
CA LYS A 28 -0.72 0.07 -10.24
C LYS A 28 -0.74 -0.80 -8.96
N PRO A 29 -0.85 -0.22 -7.75
CA PRO A 29 -0.85 -0.98 -6.49
C PRO A 29 -1.93 -2.07 -6.40
N GLU A 30 -3.09 -1.87 -7.01
CA GLU A 30 -4.20 -2.86 -7.04
C GLU A 30 -3.80 -4.15 -7.75
N LYS A 31 -2.81 -4.09 -8.65
CA LYS A 31 -2.28 -5.30 -9.28
C LYS A 31 -1.48 -6.14 -8.28
N PHE A 32 -0.70 -5.51 -7.39
CA PHE A 32 -0.01 -6.22 -6.32
C PHE A 32 -1.00 -6.82 -5.34
N VAL A 33 -2.00 -6.05 -4.90
CA VAL A 33 -3.04 -6.53 -3.98
C VAL A 33 -3.72 -7.77 -4.55
N ARG A 34 -4.23 -7.71 -5.79
CA ARG A 34 -4.95 -8.85 -6.40
C ARG A 34 -4.08 -10.10 -6.58
N LEU A 35 -2.84 -9.94 -7.03
CA LEU A 35 -1.95 -11.08 -7.31
C LEU A 35 -1.34 -11.68 -6.04
N LEU A 36 -1.08 -10.85 -5.02
CA LEU A 36 -0.30 -11.22 -3.86
C LEU A 36 -1.13 -11.31 -2.57
N ARG A 37 -2.44 -11.09 -2.61
CA ARG A 37 -3.35 -11.07 -1.43
C ARG A 37 -3.13 -12.19 -0.40
N ASN A 38 -2.77 -13.40 -0.85
CA ASN A 38 -2.57 -14.55 0.04
C ASN A 38 -1.22 -14.52 0.77
N TYR A 39 -0.28 -13.71 0.30
CA TYR A 39 1.03 -13.51 0.91
C TYR A 39 1.06 -12.25 1.79
N ILE A 40 0.18 -11.27 1.55
CA ILE A 40 0.20 -10.00 2.28
C ILE A 40 -0.14 -10.23 3.75
N ILE A 41 0.76 -9.80 4.64
CA ILE A 41 0.60 -9.88 6.10
C ILE A 41 0.56 -8.48 6.75
N ASN A 42 1.19 -7.49 6.12
CA ASN A 42 1.19 -6.10 6.55
C ASN A 42 1.14 -5.19 5.32
N VAL A 43 0.66 -3.97 5.48
CA VAL A 43 0.63 -2.97 4.40
C VAL A 43 1.21 -1.65 4.89
N HIS A 44 2.22 -1.15 4.20
CA HIS A 44 2.70 0.21 4.38
C HIS A 44 1.90 1.14 3.47
N VAL A 45 1.43 2.25 4.03
CA VAL A 45 0.56 3.20 3.35
C VAL A 45 1.14 4.61 3.42
N HIS A 46 1.35 5.17 2.23
CA HIS A 46 1.65 6.58 1.98
C HIS A 46 1.38 6.83 0.49
N ASP A 47 1.27 8.10 0.10
CA ASP A 47 0.89 8.47 -1.26
C ASP A 47 2.08 9.00 -2.08
N ASN A 48 1.92 8.97 -3.39
CA ASN A 48 2.79 9.63 -4.36
C ASN A 48 2.08 9.75 -5.72
N ASP A 49 2.70 10.42 -6.68
CA ASP A 49 2.18 10.58 -8.04
C ASP A 49 2.65 9.49 -9.03
N GLY A 50 3.34 8.47 -8.53
CA GLY A 50 3.95 7.39 -9.31
C GLY A 50 5.31 7.74 -9.93
N SER A 51 5.80 8.98 -9.79
CA SER A 51 7.11 9.38 -10.33
C SER A 51 8.27 9.02 -9.40
N LYS A 52 8.05 9.11 -8.08
CA LYS A 52 9.04 8.86 -7.06
C LYS A 52 8.38 8.54 -5.73
N ASP A 53 9.15 7.94 -4.85
CA ASP A 53 8.73 7.61 -3.50
C ASP A 53 8.70 8.86 -2.59
N SER A 54 7.57 9.58 -2.61
CA SER A 54 7.45 10.91 -2.00
C SER A 54 6.91 10.91 -0.57
N HIS A 55 6.45 9.78 -0.05
CA HIS A 55 5.84 9.66 1.28
C HIS A 55 4.80 10.75 1.62
N LEU A 56 3.98 11.13 0.62
CA LEU A 56 2.95 12.14 0.82
C LEU A 56 1.84 11.61 1.74
N PRO A 57 1.08 12.52 2.40
CA PRO A 57 -0.14 12.12 3.07
C PRO A 57 -1.11 11.41 2.12
N ILE A 58 -1.85 10.45 2.65
CA ILE A 58 -2.88 9.71 1.91
C ILE A 58 -3.91 10.69 1.32
N GLY A 59 -4.13 10.59 0.01
CA GLY A 59 -5.04 11.47 -0.74
C GLY A 59 -4.37 12.70 -1.36
N LYS A 60 -3.04 12.86 -1.22
CA LYS A 60 -2.26 13.93 -1.85
C LYS A 60 -1.52 13.48 -3.11
N GLY A 61 -1.51 12.19 -3.39
CA GLY A 61 -0.97 11.62 -4.63
C GLY A 61 -2.09 11.12 -5.54
N ASN A 62 -1.85 10.01 -6.23
CA ASN A 62 -2.78 9.43 -7.19
C ASN A 62 -3.15 7.97 -6.90
N ILE A 63 -2.76 7.44 -5.75
CA ILE A 63 -3.13 6.08 -5.35
C ILE A 63 -4.62 6.05 -4.98
N ASN A 64 -5.37 5.11 -5.56
CA ASN A 64 -6.78 4.89 -5.24
C ASN A 64 -6.93 4.11 -3.93
N PHE A 65 -6.75 4.79 -2.80
CA PHE A 65 -6.83 4.16 -1.47
C PHE A 65 -8.19 3.57 -1.13
N GLU A 66 -9.29 4.21 -1.55
CA GLU A 66 -10.65 3.68 -1.33
C GLU A 66 -10.81 2.31 -2.01
N GLY A 67 -10.40 2.19 -3.28
CA GLY A 67 -10.45 0.92 -4.00
C GLY A 67 -9.49 -0.12 -3.42
N LEU A 68 -8.26 0.31 -3.11
CA LEU A 68 -7.22 -0.57 -2.58
C LEU A 68 -7.63 -1.17 -1.22
N ILE A 69 -8.18 -0.37 -0.32
CA ILE A 69 -8.58 -0.83 1.01
C ILE A 69 -9.77 -1.78 0.95
N LYS A 70 -10.72 -1.57 0.03
CA LYS A 70 -11.82 -2.51 -0.23
C LYS A 70 -11.35 -3.87 -0.74
N GLU A 71 -10.22 -3.94 -1.45
CA GLU A 71 -9.64 -5.18 -1.96
C GLU A 71 -8.76 -5.92 -0.92
N ILE A 72 -8.34 -5.22 0.14
CA ILE A 72 -7.50 -5.74 1.22
C ILE A 72 -8.38 -6.47 2.24
N ASN A 73 -8.02 -7.70 2.61
CA ASN A 73 -8.80 -8.50 3.57
C ASN A 73 -8.56 -7.98 5.01
N HIS A 74 -9.53 -7.27 5.56
CA HIS A 74 -9.44 -6.57 6.84
C HIS A 74 -9.18 -7.44 8.09
N ASN A 75 -9.41 -8.75 8.02
CA ASN A 75 -9.44 -9.58 9.24
C ASN A 75 -8.05 -9.90 9.84
N ILE A 76 -6.95 -9.62 9.13
CA ILE A 76 -5.58 -10.02 9.55
C ILE A 76 -4.55 -8.90 9.35
N LEU A 77 -4.90 -7.79 8.69
CA LEU A 77 -3.91 -6.87 8.12
C LEU A 77 -3.70 -5.61 8.97
N MET A 78 -2.45 -5.38 9.35
CA MET A 78 -1.99 -4.12 9.96
C MET A 78 -1.64 -3.11 8.86
N LEU A 79 -2.24 -1.92 8.93
CA LEU A 79 -1.86 -0.77 8.10
C LEU A 79 -0.85 0.09 8.87
N ILE A 80 0.28 0.40 8.25
CA ILE A 80 1.37 1.22 8.80
C ILE A 80 1.48 2.49 7.97
N ILE A 81 1.20 3.65 8.56
CA ILE A 81 1.31 4.95 7.87
C ILE A 81 2.78 5.40 7.89
N GLU A 82 3.35 5.66 6.72
CA GLU A 82 4.75 6.09 6.57
C GLU A 82 4.85 7.49 5.95
N CYS A 83 4.89 8.53 6.79
CA CYS A 83 5.09 9.91 6.36
C CYS A 83 6.24 10.57 7.12
N HIS A 84 6.70 11.72 6.63
CA HIS A 84 7.87 12.42 7.18
C HIS A 84 7.55 13.36 8.37
N SER A 85 6.27 13.57 8.71
CA SER A 85 5.87 14.43 9.83
C SER A 85 4.61 13.94 10.55
N LEU A 86 4.40 14.41 11.79
CA LEU A 86 3.17 14.13 12.54
C LEU A 86 1.93 14.76 11.91
N GLU A 87 2.09 15.90 11.22
CA GLU A 87 1.00 16.56 10.50
C GLU A 87 0.53 15.71 9.33
N ASP A 88 1.47 15.17 8.54
CA ASP A 88 1.16 14.26 7.42
C ASP A 88 0.50 12.96 7.89
N ILE A 89 0.95 12.42 9.03
CA ILE A 89 0.31 11.27 9.67
C ILE A 89 -1.13 11.61 10.06
N SER A 90 -1.34 12.79 10.67
CA SER A 90 -2.68 13.25 11.05
C SER A 90 -3.60 13.44 9.85
N GLU A 91 -3.11 14.03 8.75
CA GLU A 91 -3.86 14.14 7.50
C GLU A 91 -4.23 12.78 6.93
N SER A 92 -3.28 11.84 6.89
CA SER A 92 -3.51 10.48 6.41
C SER A 92 -4.55 9.73 7.25
N LEU A 93 -4.48 9.86 8.57
CA LEU A 93 -5.48 9.30 9.48
C LEU A 93 -6.88 9.88 9.23
N ASN A 94 -6.96 11.19 9.01
CA ASN A 94 -8.24 11.85 8.69
C ASN A 94 -8.78 11.39 7.35
N TYR A 95 -7.94 11.19 6.34
CA TYR A 95 -8.36 10.64 5.05
C TYR A 95 -8.95 9.23 5.23
N LEU A 96 -8.21 8.32 5.87
CA LEU A 96 -8.65 6.94 6.07
C LEU A 96 -9.97 6.87 6.83
N ARG A 97 -10.12 7.60 7.94
CA ARG A 97 -11.35 7.59 8.74
C ARG A 97 -12.61 8.03 7.99
N ASN A 98 -12.47 8.85 6.96
CA ASN A 98 -13.61 9.46 6.27
C ASN A 98 -13.90 8.85 4.89
N ASN A 99 -12.99 8.04 4.34
CA ASN A 99 -13.09 7.56 2.96
C ASN A 99 -12.95 6.03 2.84
N THR A 100 -12.74 5.29 3.94
CA THR A 100 -12.50 3.84 3.93
C THR A 100 -13.36 3.11 4.95
#